data_AF-A0A351E792-F1
#
_entry.id   AF-A0A351E792-F1
#
_cell.length_a   1.000
_cell.length_b   1.000
_cell.length_c   1.000
_cell.angle_alpha   90.00
_cell.angle_beta   90.00
_cell.angle_gamma   90.00
#
_symmetry.space_group_name_H-M   'P 1'
#
loop_
_entity.id
_entity.type
_entity.pdbx_description
1 polymer ?
#
loop_
_entity_poly.entity_id
_entity_poly.type
_entity_poly.pdbx_seq_one_letter_code
_entity_poly.pdbx_strand_id
1 'polypeptide(L)'
;MYMKRCWKVLALAAVFWTTVTMSAYTPYETGSRQTASGADAVEGYTCAANFVPIGSLIIYNGVTYHVQDRMNPSHNRHVDIFMESHARALEFGRFQAEVQVITP
;
A
#
# COMPACT_ATOMS: atom_id res chain seq x y z
N MET A 1 -18.65 37.73 -17.08
CA MET A 1 -17.40 36.99 -17.39
C MET A 1 -16.88 36.38 -16.10
N TYR A 2 -17.18 35.10 -15.84
CA TYR A 2 -16.86 34.43 -14.58
C TYR A 2 -15.46 33.81 -14.66
N MET A 3 -14.49 34.38 -13.95
CA MET A 3 -13.13 33.85 -13.87
C MET A 3 -13.10 32.66 -12.91
N LYS A 4 -12.88 31.45 -13.46
CA LYS A 4 -12.62 30.24 -12.67
C LYS A 4 -11.24 30.37 -12.02
N ARG A 5 -11.22 30.52 -10.70
CA ARG A 5 -9.97 30.57 -9.91
C ARG A 5 -9.44 29.15 -9.77
N CYS A 6 -8.51 28.74 -10.63
CA CYS A 6 -7.82 27.46 -10.53
C CYS A 6 -6.74 27.54 -9.44
N TRP A 7 -7.03 27.01 -8.25
CA TRP A 7 -6.02 26.82 -7.22
C TRP A 7 -5.17 25.61 -7.61
N LYS A 8 -3.93 25.84 -8.08
CA LYS A 8 -2.93 24.78 -8.16
C LYS A 8 -2.49 24.48 -6.73
N VAL A 9 -3.03 23.42 -6.13
CA VAL A 9 -2.51 22.90 -4.88
C VAL A 9 -1.18 22.22 -5.22
N LEU A 10 -0.07 22.80 -4.76
CA LEU A 10 1.20 22.10 -4.72
C LEU A 10 1.11 21.06 -3.60
N ALA A 11 0.91 19.79 -3.95
CA ALA A 11 1.11 18.70 -3.01
C ALA A 11 2.62 18.55 -2.80
N LEU A 12 3.09 18.78 -1.56
CA LEU A 12 4.42 18.33 -1.17
C LEU A 12 4.31 16.86 -0.78
N ALA A 13 5.02 16.00 -1.49
CA ALA A 13 5.25 14.63 -1.06
C ALA A 13 5.89 14.64 0.35
N ALA A 14 5.32 13.89 1.28
CA ALA A 14 5.91 13.67 2.59
C ALA A 14 6.78 12.42 2.54
N VAL A 15 8.02 12.52 3.04
CA VAL A 15 8.94 11.39 3.20
C VAL A 15 9.22 11.18 4.68
N PHE A 16 8.92 10.00 5.20
CA PHE A 16 9.13 9.69 6.61
C PHE A 16 9.35 8.20 6.85
N TRP A 17 9.95 7.87 8.00
CA TRP A 17 10.11 6.49 8.47
C TRP A 17 9.06 6.19 9.54
N THR A 18 8.56 4.96 9.57
CA THR A 18 7.63 4.51 10.62
C THR A 18 7.71 3.00 10.79
N THR A 19 7.39 2.53 12.00
CA THR A 19 7.13 1.11 12.25
C THR A 19 5.70 0.77 11.83
N VAL A 20 5.54 -0.35 11.14
CA VAL A 20 4.26 -0.92 10.72
C VAL A 20 4.22 -2.40 11.01
N THR A 21 3.01 -2.94 11.12
CA THR A 21 2.81 -4.38 10.96
C THR A 21 2.90 -4.73 9.47
N MET A 22 3.76 -5.68 9.12
CA MET A 22 3.84 -6.27 7.79
C MET A 22 3.13 -7.63 7.77
N SER A 23 2.43 -7.93 6.68
CA SER A 23 1.98 -9.28 6.32
C SER A 23 1.90 -9.43 4.79
N ALA A 24 1.41 -10.56 4.32
CA ALA A 24 1.09 -10.77 2.92
C ALA A 24 -0.35 -11.29 2.72
N TYR A 25 -0.96 -10.89 1.60
CA TYR A 25 -2.26 -11.38 1.13
C TYR A 25 -2.15 -11.91 -0.29
N THR A 26 -3.08 -12.79 -0.68
CA THR A 26 -3.06 -13.43 -1.99
C THR A 26 -4.46 -13.46 -2.60
N PRO A 27 -4.62 -13.79 -3.89
CA PRO A 27 -5.94 -13.93 -4.49
C PRO A 27 -6.70 -15.15 -3.96
N TYR A 28 -6.03 -16.07 -3.25
CA TYR A 28 -6.68 -17.21 -2.61
C TYR A 28 -7.66 -16.78 -1.51
N GLU A 29 -7.28 -15.81 -0.66
CA GLU A 29 -8.14 -15.31 0.42
C GLU A 29 -9.16 -14.28 -0.09
N THR A 30 -8.80 -13.45 -1.07
CA THR A 30 -9.66 -12.35 -1.55
C THR A 30 -10.60 -12.76 -2.69
N GLY A 31 -10.30 -13.86 -3.39
CA GLY A 31 -11.04 -14.33 -4.56
C GLY A 31 -10.85 -13.49 -5.83
N SER A 32 -10.06 -12.43 -5.79
CA SER A 32 -9.77 -11.59 -6.97
C SER A 32 -8.45 -10.82 -6.83
N ARG A 33 -7.99 -10.24 -7.95
CA ARG A 33 -6.84 -9.32 -7.98
C ARG A 33 -7.23 -7.85 -7.95
N GLN A 34 -8.51 -7.55 -8.02
CA GLN A 34 -8.96 -6.19 -8.21
C GLN A 34 -8.69 -5.37 -6.94
N THR A 35 -7.83 -4.36 -7.07
CA THR A 35 -7.47 -3.47 -5.95
C THR A 35 -8.41 -2.27 -5.87
N ALA A 36 -8.40 -1.59 -4.72
CA ALA A 36 -9.13 -0.33 -4.53
C ALA A 36 -8.71 0.80 -5.48
N SER A 37 -7.51 0.75 -6.06
CA SER A 37 -7.06 1.71 -7.09
C SER A 37 -7.69 1.46 -8.47
N GLY A 38 -8.31 0.30 -8.67
CA GLY A 38 -8.84 -0.16 -9.97
C GLY A 38 -7.84 -0.93 -10.83
N ALA A 39 -6.56 -1.02 -10.42
CA ALA A 39 -5.58 -1.90 -11.06
C ALA A 39 -5.65 -3.32 -10.47
N ASP A 40 -5.18 -4.31 -11.23
CA ASP A 40 -4.92 -5.65 -10.71
C ASP A 40 -3.65 -5.66 -9.86
N ALA A 41 -3.67 -6.45 -8.77
CA ALA A 41 -2.53 -6.62 -7.89
C ALA A 41 -1.39 -7.41 -8.58
N VAL A 42 -0.15 -6.97 -8.35
CA VAL A 42 1.08 -7.51 -8.94
C VAL A 42 2.10 -7.80 -7.83
N GLU A 43 2.61 -9.04 -7.77
CA GLU A 43 3.59 -9.43 -6.75
C GLU A 43 4.88 -8.62 -6.88
N GLY A 44 5.45 -8.20 -5.75
CA GLY A 44 6.63 -7.34 -5.71
C GLY A 44 6.38 -5.88 -6.07
N TYR A 45 5.11 -5.48 -6.31
CA TYR A 45 4.73 -4.11 -6.64
C TYR A 45 3.55 -3.62 -5.79
N THR A 46 2.48 -4.40 -5.66
CA THR A 46 1.27 -3.97 -4.98
C THR A 46 1.33 -4.21 -3.47
N CYS A 47 0.85 -3.24 -2.70
CA CYS A 47 0.47 -3.45 -1.30
C CYS A 47 -0.85 -2.78 -0.95
N ALA A 48 -1.46 -3.26 0.13
CA ALA A 48 -2.59 -2.66 0.80
C ALA A 48 -2.12 -1.89 2.05
N ALA A 49 -2.65 -0.69 2.26
CA ALA A 49 -2.44 0.08 3.49
C ALA A 49 -3.57 1.09 3.67
N ASN A 50 -4.04 1.32 4.91
CA ASN A 50 -5.12 2.27 5.19
C ASN A 50 -4.63 3.65 5.67
N PHE A 51 -3.42 3.73 6.22
CA PHE A 51 -2.93 4.92 6.93
C PHE A 51 -2.28 5.98 6.03
N VAL A 52 -2.21 5.73 4.72
CA VAL A 52 -1.68 6.64 3.70
C VAL A 52 -2.58 6.65 2.46
N PRO A 53 -2.54 7.68 1.60
CA PRO A 53 -3.30 7.70 0.35
C PRO A 53 -2.91 6.56 -0.61
N ILE A 54 -3.85 6.13 -1.46
CA ILE A 54 -3.51 5.33 -2.66
C ILE A 54 -2.51 6.13 -3.50
N GLY A 55 -1.52 5.45 -4.07
CA GLY A 55 -0.39 6.05 -4.81
C GLY A 55 0.82 6.35 -3.93
N SER A 56 0.72 6.20 -2.60
CA SER A 56 1.90 6.26 -1.73
C SER A 56 2.84 5.08 -1.98
N LEU A 57 4.12 5.26 -1.65
CA LEU A 57 5.14 4.23 -1.74
C LEU A 57 5.53 3.77 -0.34
N ILE A 58 5.65 2.45 -0.17
CA ILE A 58 6.23 1.81 1.01
C ILE A 58 7.53 1.13 0.57
N ILE A 59 8.64 1.52 1.16
CA ILE A 59 9.96 0.96 0.85
C ILE A 59 10.40 0.10 2.03
N TYR A 60 10.60 -1.19 1.77
CA TYR A 60 11.01 -2.18 2.74
C TYR A 60 12.09 -3.09 2.13
N ASN A 61 13.22 -3.24 2.83
CA ASN A 61 14.38 -4.03 2.36
C ASN A 61 14.82 -3.72 0.92
N GLY A 62 14.77 -2.44 0.53
CA GLY A 62 15.14 -1.99 -0.82
C GLY A 62 14.10 -2.26 -1.91
N VAL A 63 12.98 -2.90 -1.59
CA VAL A 63 11.84 -3.09 -2.51
C VAL A 63 10.83 -1.96 -2.30
N THR A 64 10.34 -1.39 -3.41
CA THR A 64 9.31 -0.35 -3.40
C THR A 64 7.96 -0.95 -3.75
N TYR A 65 7.03 -0.88 -2.80
CA TYR A 65 5.64 -1.27 -2.99
C TYR A 65 4.75 -0.03 -3.15
N HIS A 66 3.84 -0.08 -4.10
CA HIS A 66 2.84 0.94 -4.36
C HIS A 66 1.55 0.59 -3.62
N VAL A 67 1.07 1.54 -2.82
CA VAL A 67 -0.23 1.43 -2.15
C VAL A 67 -1.32 1.56 -3.20
N GLN A 68 -1.80 0.42 -3.68
CA GLN A 68 -2.88 0.34 -4.66
C GLN A 68 -4.17 -0.19 -4.04
N ASP A 69 -4.09 -0.78 -2.85
CA ASP A 69 -5.22 -1.47 -2.26
C ASP A 69 -5.53 -1.04 -0.82
N ARG A 70 -6.68 -1.48 -0.33
CA ARG A 70 -7.18 -1.23 1.02
C ARG A 70 -7.46 -2.53 1.74
N MET A 71 -7.51 -2.43 3.06
CA MET A 71 -7.76 -3.55 3.96
C MET A 71 -8.90 -3.20 4.91
N ASN A 72 -9.35 -4.19 5.69
CA ASN A 72 -10.38 -3.96 6.69
C ASN A 72 -10.01 -2.76 7.59
N PRO A 73 -10.93 -1.81 7.86
CA PRO A 73 -10.65 -0.60 8.63
C PRO A 73 -10.02 -0.80 10.02
N SER A 74 -10.16 -1.98 10.62
CA SER A 74 -9.52 -2.31 11.90
C SER A 74 -7.99 -2.39 11.83
N HIS A 75 -7.42 -2.51 10.62
CA HIS A 75 -5.98 -2.54 10.41
C HIS A 75 -5.40 -1.13 10.39
N ASN A 76 -4.91 -0.70 11.56
CA ASN A 76 -4.19 0.55 11.74
C ASN A 76 -2.67 0.32 11.63
N ARG A 77 -1.95 1.20 10.91
CA ARG A 77 -0.50 1.10 10.67
C ARG A 77 -0.05 -0.31 10.23
N HIS A 78 -0.72 -0.84 9.22
CA HIS A 78 -0.47 -2.16 8.65
C HIS A 78 -0.20 -2.02 7.16
N VAL A 79 0.78 -2.77 6.66
CA VAL A 79 1.11 -2.92 5.24
C VAL A 79 1.02 -4.40 4.90
N ASP A 80 0.19 -4.72 3.91
CA ASP A 80 -0.06 -6.09 3.47
C ASP A 80 0.39 -6.21 2.02
N ILE A 81 1.49 -6.92 1.77
CA ILE A 81 2.07 -7.03 0.43
C ILE A 81 1.37 -8.12 -0.36
N PHE A 82 1.13 -7.87 -1.65
CA PHE A 82 0.52 -8.88 -2.49
C PHE A 82 1.54 -9.97 -2.85
N MET A 83 1.13 -11.23 -2.70
CA MET A 83 1.85 -12.40 -3.17
C MET A 83 0.93 -13.33 -3.97
N GLU A 84 1.48 -14.01 -4.95
CA GLU A 84 0.76 -15.00 -5.76
C GLU A 84 0.52 -16.31 -5.02
N SER A 85 1.50 -16.72 -4.23
CA SER A 85 1.48 -18.02 -3.56
C SER A 85 1.01 -17.88 -2.11
N HIS A 86 -0.15 -18.48 -1.81
CA HIS A 86 -0.67 -18.58 -0.44
C HIS A 86 0.33 -19.25 0.52
N ALA A 87 1.04 -20.29 0.07
CA ALA A 87 2.07 -20.94 0.88
C ALA A 87 3.22 -19.97 1.24
N ARG A 88 3.69 -19.16 0.29
CA ARG A 88 4.72 -18.15 0.55
C ARG A 88 4.22 -17.02 1.44
N ALA A 89 2.96 -16.64 1.34
CA ALA A 89 2.35 -15.66 2.23
C ALA A 89 2.30 -16.17 3.68
N LEU A 90 1.96 -17.45 3.88
CA LEU A 90 2.01 -18.08 5.21
C LEU A 90 3.44 -18.14 5.78
N GLU A 91 4.44 -18.45 4.94
CA GLU A 91 5.85 -18.43 5.34
C GLU A 91 6.35 -17.00 5.66
N PHE A 92 5.91 -16.00 4.90
CA PHE A 92 6.21 -14.60 5.16
C PHE A 92 5.67 -14.15 6.53
N GLY A 93 4.48 -14.64 6.88
CA GLY A 93 3.88 -14.44 8.19
C GLY A 93 3.56 -12.97 8.49
N ARG A 94 3.56 -12.63 9.78
CA ARG A 94 3.26 -11.28 10.27
C ARG A 94 4.30 -10.84 11.28
N PHE A 95 4.85 -9.65 11.09
CA PHE A 95 5.90 -9.10 11.96
C PHE A 95 5.88 -7.56 11.99
N GLN A 96 6.59 -6.97 12.94
CA GLN A 96 6.81 -5.51 12.95
C GLN A 96 8.04 -5.18 12.10
N ALA A 97 7.94 -4.14 11.28
CA ALA A 97 9.04 -3.68 10.42
C ALA A 97 9.11 -2.16 10.41
N GLU A 98 10.32 -1.63 10.31
CA GLU A 98 10.55 -0.24 9.96
C GLU A 98 10.53 -0.09 8.44
N VAL A 99 9.77 0.88 7.94
CA VAL A 99 9.61 1.18 6.52
C VAL A 99 9.77 2.66 6.25
N GLN A 100 10.24 3.00 5.06
CA GLN A 100 10.17 4.36 4.55
C GLN A 100 8.88 4.54 3.74
N VAL A 101 8.24 5.69 3.93
CA VAL A 101 6.99 6.06 3.28
C VAL A 101 7.19 7.32 2.45
N ILE A 102 6.64 7.34 1.24
CA ILE A 102 6.56 8.53 0.38
C ILE A 102 5.10 8.73 -0.03
N THR A 103 4.50 9.85 0.33
CA THR A 103 3.12 10.18 -0.09
C THR A 103 3.12 10.97 -1.41
N PRO A 104 2.08 10.85 -2.25
CA PRO A 104 1.91 11.70 -3.43
C PRO A 104 1.61 13.16 -3.10
#